data_AF-A0A357VUD3-F1
#
_entry.id   AF-A0A357VUD3-F1
#
_cell.length_a   1.000
_cell.length_b   1.000
_cell.length_c   1.000
_cell.angle_alpha   90.00
_cell.angle_beta   90.00
_cell.angle_gamma   90.00
#
_symmetry.space_group_name_H-M   'P 1'
#
loop_
_entity.id
_entity.type
_entity.pdbx_description
1 polymer ?
#
loop_
_entity_poly.entity_id
_entity_poly.type
_entity_poly.pdbx_seq_one_letter_code
_entity_poly.pdbx_strand_id
1 'polypeptide(L)'
;EYYQGLIELRKAHPAFRMTNSEDIINHIEFFELPREYRKTVAFIIKDNANNDQWKNIVVVYHAELDSSVQITLPEGKWNLVVNEDTAGTYILDIVEGVIEVPPLSVYVLYQN
;
A
#
# COMPACT_ATOMS: atom_id res chain seq x y z
N GLU A 1 -16.74 -2.56 -9.73
CA GLU A 1 -16.15 -1.25 -9.42
C GLU A 1 -14.77 -1.41 -8.79
N TYR A 2 -14.62 -2.08 -7.65
CA TYR A 2 -13.33 -2.32 -6.99
C TYR A 2 -12.18 -2.76 -7.92
N TYR A 3 -12.36 -3.84 -8.70
CA TYR A 3 -11.33 -4.30 -9.65
C TYR A 3 -10.98 -3.27 -10.74
N GLN A 4 -11.97 -2.50 -11.20
CA GLN A 4 -11.72 -1.43 -12.17
C GLN A 4 -10.85 -0.34 -11.54
N GLY A 5 -11.12 0.01 -10.28
CA GLY A 5 -10.31 0.93 -9.49
C GLY A 5 -8.86 0.47 -9.29
N LEU A 6 -8.63 -0.81 -8.99
CA LEU A 6 -7.26 -1.35 -8.91
C LEU A 6 -6.53 -1.31 -10.26
N ILE A 7 -7.23 -1.60 -11.36
CA ILE A 7 -6.66 -1.51 -12.72
C ILE A 7 -6.32 -0.05 -13.05
N GLU A 8 -7.21 0.89 -12.71
CA GLU A 8 -7.00 2.31 -12.89
C GLU A 8 -5.77 2.79 -12.11
N LEU A 9 -5.70 2.45 -10.82
CA LEU A 9 -4.57 2.77 -9.95
C LEU A 9 -3.24 2.28 -10.56
N ARG A 10 -3.15 1.01 -10.96
CA ARG A 10 -1.94 0.45 -11.57
C ARG A 10 -1.57 1.14 -12.90
N LYS A 11 -2.55 1.58 -13.68
CA LYS A 11 -2.31 2.32 -14.94
C LYS A 11 -1.80 3.72 -14.67
N ALA A 12 -2.38 4.42 -13.69
CA ALA A 12 -2.03 5.79 -13.32
C ALA A 12 -0.63 5.88 -12.69
N HIS A 13 -0.23 4.87 -11.92
CA HIS A 13 1.00 4.91 -11.11
C HIS A 13 2.10 3.98 -11.66
N PRO A 14 3.12 4.52 -12.36
CA PRO A 14 4.23 3.72 -12.88
C PRO A 14 5.06 3.01 -11.80
N ALA A 15 5.00 3.41 -10.53
CA ALA A 15 5.66 2.71 -9.42
C ALA A 15 5.30 1.20 -9.38
N PHE A 16 4.09 0.82 -9.76
CA PHE A 16 3.66 -0.58 -9.82
C PHE A 16 4.15 -1.34 -11.07
N ARG A 17 4.82 -0.65 -12.01
CA ARG A 17 5.16 -1.14 -13.35
C ARG A 17 6.66 -1.09 -13.64
N MET A 18 7.50 -1.17 -12.60
CA MET A 18 8.95 -1.34 -12.77
C MET A 18 9.26 -2.59 -13.63
N THR A 19 10.19 -2.44 -14.57
CA THR A 19 10.54 -3.50 -15.54
C THR A 19 11.93 -4.07 -15.33
N ASN A 20 12.76 -3.44 -14.49
CA ASN A 20 14.11 -3.89 -14.15
C ASN A 20 14.15 -4.40 -12.71
N SER A 21 14.86 -5.50 -12.47
CA SER A 21 15.04 -6.08 -11.14
C SER A 21 15.81 -5.16 -10.18
N GLU A 22 16.76 -4.39 -10.71
CA GLU A 22 17.54 -3.45 -9.90
C GLU A 22 16.65 -2.34 -9.31
N ASP A 23 15.71 -1.81 -10.11
CA ASP A 23 14.74 -0.82 -9.62
C ASP A 23 13.85 -1.40 -8.52
N ILE A 24 13.39 -2.64 -8.70
CA ILE A 24 12.58 -3.34 -7.69
C ILE A 24 13.35 -3.45 -6.36
N ILE A 25 14.62 -3.87 -6.43
CA ILE A 25 15.47 -4.03 -5.24
C ILE A 25 15.73 -2.68 -4.56
N ASN A 26 15.91 -1.61 -5.32
CA ASN A 26 16.25 -0.30 -4.78
C ASN A 26 15.04 0.45 -4.20
N HIS A 27 13.83 0.20 -4.72
CA HIS A 27 12.66 0.98 -4.36
C HIS A 27 11.66 0.24 -3.45
N ILE A 28 11.69 -1.09 -3.38
CA ILE A 28 10.74 -1.87 -2.57
C ILE A 28 11.38 -2.34 -1.27
N GLU A 29 10.77 -1.99 -0.14
CA GLU A 29 11.12 -2.49 1.17
C GLU A 29 9.92 -3.13 1.86
N PHE A 30 10.14 -4.27 2.51
CA PHE A 30 9.10 -4.97 3.25
C PHE A 30 9.12 -4.52 4.72
N PHE A 31 7.93 -4.40 5.31
CA PHE A 31 7.81 -4.13 6.72
C PHE A 31 8.19 -5.38 7.52
N GLU A 32 8.91 -5.18 8.63
CA GLU A 32 9.09 -6.23 9.62
C GLU A 32 7.81 -6.36 10.44
N LEU A 33 7.06 -7.44 10.19
CA LEU A 33 5.80 -7.71 10.87
C LEU A 33 5.98 -8.72 12.01
N PRO A 34 5.20 -8.61 13.10
CA PRO A 34 5.12 -9.62 14.14
C PRO A 34 4.83 -11.02 13.58
N ARG A 35 5.35 -12.07 14.24
CA ARG A 35 5.26 -13.47 13.78
C ARG A 35 3.84 -14.02 13.74
N GLU A 36 2.91 -13.39 14.44
CA GLU A 36 1.48 -13.67 14.44
C GLU A 36 0.80 -13.22 13.13
N TYR A 37 1.33 -12.22 12.44
CA TYR A 37 0.77 -11.65 11.21
C TYR A 37 1.16 -12.44 9.96
N ARG A 38 1.17 -13.78 10.04
CA ARG A 38 1.70 -14.68 8.98
C ARG A 38 0.91 -14.62 7.67
N LYS A 39 -0.33 -14.13 7.70
CA LYS A 39 -1.18 -13.95 6.52
C LYS A 39 -1.21 -12.49 6.04
N THR A 40 -0.28 -11.66 6.51
CA THR A 40 -0.15 -10.26 6.11
C THR A 40 1.15 -10.05 5.36
N VAL A 41 1.09 -9.32 4.26
CA VAL A 41 2.26 -8.82 3.53
C VAL A 41 2.11 -7.32 3.44
N ALA A 42 3.08 -6.58 3.99
CA ALA A 42 3.15 -5.13 3.87
C ALA A 42 4.49 -4.71 3.29
N PHE A 43 4.47 -3.79 2.34
CA PHE A 43 5.66 -3.22 1.74
C PHE A 43 5.45 -1.75 1.37
N ILE A 44 6.56 -1.05 1.21
CA ILE A 44 6.61 0.32 0.74
C ILE A 44 7.39 0.38 -0.57
N ILE A 45 6.87 1.15 -1.53
CA ILE A 45 7.58 1.55 -2.75
C ILE A 45 8.00 3.01 -2.55
N LYS A 46 9.29 3.32 -2.62
CA LYS A 46 9.85 4.63 -2.23
C LYS A 46 10.41 5.43 -3.39
N ASP A 47 10.69 6.70 -3.11
CA ASP A 47 11.53 7.60 -3.91
C ASP A 47 11.05 7.80 -5.36
N ASN A 48 9.76 8.05 -5.53
CA ASN A 48 9.15 8.31 -6.84
C ASN A 48 9.45 7.18 -7.84
N ALA A 49 9.44 5.93 -7.37
CA ALA A 49 9.85 4.75 -8.13
C ALA A 49 9.28 4.76 -9.55
N ASN A 50 10.13 4.52 -10.54
CA ASN A 50 9.75 4.56 -11.95
C ASN A 50 9.12 5.91 -12.40
N ASN A 51 9.59 7.02 -11.83
CA ASN A 51 9.10 8.39 -12.07
C ASN A 51 7.62 8.61 -11.68
N ASP A 52 7.16 7.91 -10.64
CA ASP A 52 5.82 8.10 -10.12
C ASP A 52 5.63 9.49 -9.49
N GLN A 53 4.40 10.00 -9.59
CA GLN A 53 4.04 11.27 -8.95
C GLN A 53 3.93 11.13 -7.43
N TRP A 54 3.69 9.92 -6.94
CA TRP A 54 3.71 9.62 -5.52
C TRP A 54 5.13 9.31 -5.07
N LYS A 55 5.59 10.03 -4.04
CA LYS A 55 6.95 9.85 -3.51
C LYS A 55 7.08 8.47 -2.88
N ASN A 56 6.16 8.11 -1.98
CA ASN A 56 6.13 6.83 -1.31
C ASN A 56 4.73 6.22 -1.37
N ILE A 57 4.66 4.89 -1.50
CA ILE A 57 3.42 4.12 -1.57
C ILE A 57 3.51 2.94 -0.60
N VAL A 58 2.61 2.84 0.36
CA VAL A 58 2.46 1.66 1.21
C VAL A 58 1.35 0.78 0.65
N VAL A 59 1.61 -0.53 0.59
CA VAL A 59 0.64 -1.55 0.21
C VAL A 59 0.59 -2.60 1.31
N VAL A 60 -0.62 -2.95 1.75
CA VAL A 60 -0.87 -4.01 2.73
C VAL A 60 -1.87 -4.99 2.14
N TYR A 61 -1.46 -6.24 2.01
CA TYR A 61 -2.36 -7.37 1.75
C TYR A 61 -2.57 -8.12 3.06
N HIS A 62 -3.82 -8.22 3.50
CA HIS A 62 -4.15 -8.93 4.73
C HIS A 62 -5.17 -10.04 4.45
N ALA A 63 -4.71 -11.29 4.53
CA ALA A 63 -5.47 -12.48 4.15
C ALA A 63 -5.94 -13.32 5.36
N GLU A 64 -5.91 -12.77 6.57
CA GLU A 64 -6.57 -13.41 7.72
C GLU A 64 -8.09 -13.17 7.67
N LEU A 65 -8.86 -14.15 8.17
CA LEU A 65 -10.32 -14.18 8.11
C LEU A 65 -10.98 -13.49 9.29
N ASP A 66 -10.38 -13.62 10.47
CA ASP A 66 -11.11 -13.39 11.73
C ASP A 66 -10.60 -12.19 12.54
N SER A 67 -9.46 -11.61 12.19
CA SER A 67 -8.82 -10.56 13.00
C SER A 67 -8.15 -9.50 12.16
N SER A 68 -8.34 -8.22 12.51
CA SER A 68 -7.59 -7.10 11.95
C SER A 68 -6.10 -7.16 12.31
N VAL A 69 -5.29 -6.39 11.57
CA VAL A 69 -3.86 -6.20 11.82
C VAL A 69 -3.54 -4.72 12.00
N GLN A 70 -2.62 -4.40 12.90
CA GLN A 70 -2.09 -3.04 13.05
C GLN A 70 -0.80 -2.89 12.27
N ILE A 71 -0.72 -1.83 11.45
CA ILE A 71 0.46 -1.50 10.65
C ILE A 71 0.94 -0.10 11.05
N THR A 72 2.17 -0.03 11.55
CA THR A 72 2.83 1.25 11.84
C THR A 72 3.39 1.83 10.53
N LEU A 73 2.84 2.97 10.12
CA LEU A 73 3.30 3.70 8.96
C LEU A 73 4.58 4.49 9.28
N PRO A 74 5.42 4.78 8.26
CA PRO A 74 6.48 5.77 8.41
C PRO A 74 5.92 7.14 8.79
N GLU A 75 6.78 7.98 9.37
CA GLU A 75 6.39 9.31 9.85
C GLU A 75 5.67 10.15 8.78
N GLY A 76 4.69 10.94 9.23
CA GLY A 76 3.94 11.88 8.41
C GLY A 76 2.55 11.38 8.05
N LYS A 77 1.89 12.15 7.18
CA LYS A 77 0.52 11.90 6.76
C LYS A 77 0.49 11.07 5.49
N TRP A 78 -0.47 10.15 5.44
CA TRP A 78 -0.67 9.19 4.36
C TRP A 78 -2.09 9.30 3.84
N ASN A 79 -2.22 9.40 2.52
CA ASN A 79 -3.51 9.45 1.85
C ASN A 79 -3.93 8.01 1.51
N LEU A 80 -5.01 7.53 2.12
CA LEU A 80 -5.62 6.24 1.83
C LEU A 80 -6.39 6.33 0.52
N VAL A 81 -6.12 5.44 -0.43
CA VAL A 81 -6.78 5.42 -1.76
C VAL A 81 -7.42 4.08 -2.11
N VAL A 82 -7.05 3.02 -1.39
CA VAL A 82 -7.66 1.70 -1.47
C VAL A 82 -7.87 1.18 -0.05
N ASN A 83 -9.06 0.68 0.24
CA ASN A 83 -9.41 -0.02 1.48
C ASN A 83 -10.22 -1.29 1.16
N GLU A 84 -10.92 -1.85 2.14
CA GLU A 84 -11.72 -3.08 2.00
C GLU A 84 -12.85 -2.98 0.96
N ASP A 85 -13.42 -1.79 0.76
CA ASP A 85 -14.62 -1.60 -0.07
C ASP A 85 -14.34 -0.84 -1.37
N THR A 86 -13.39 0.10 -1.33
CA THR A 86 -13.16 1.08 -2.40
C THR A 86 -11.73 1.02 -2.89
N ALA A 87 -11.55 1.11 -4.20
CA ALA A 87 -10.24 1.21 -4.84
C ALA A 87 -10.27 2.26 -5.94
N GLY A 88 -9.17 3.00 -6.08
CA GLY A 88 -9.00 3.98 -7.16
C GLY A 88 -7.82 4.90 -6.89
N THR A 89 -7.93 6.13 -7.39
CA THR A 89 -6.91 7.19 -7.28
C THR A 89 -7.34 8.35 -6.38
N TYR A 90 -8.60 8.34 -5.92
CA TYR A 90 -9.16 9.35 -5.04
C TYR A 90 -8.82 9.08 -3.58
N ILE A 91 -8.57 10.15 -2.82
CA ILE A 91 -8.30 10.07 -1.39
C ILE A 91 -9.61 9.73 -0.67
N LEU A 92 -9.59 8.61 0.07
CA LEU A 92 -10.67 8.15 0.93
C LEU A 92 -10.54 8.72 2.34
N ASP A 93 -9.30 8.78 2.85
CA ASP A 93 -8.98 9.32 4.17
C ASP A 93 -7.51 9.78 4.24
N ILE A 94 -7.17 10.55 5.29
CA ILE A 94 -5.80 10.95 5.62
C ILE A 94 -5.47 10.45 7.02
N VAL A 95 -4.49 9.55 7.10
CA VAL A 95 -4.09 8.85 8.33
C VAL A 95 -2.63 9.10 8.67
N GLU A 96 -2.25 8.86 9.93
CA GLU A 96 -0.88 8.98 10.42
C GLU A 96 -0.62 7.97 11.54
N GLY A 97 0.64 7.59 11.75
CA GLY A 97 1.03 6.66 12.82
C GLY A 97 0.60 5.22 12.54
N VAL A 98 -0.36 4.68 13.29
CA VAL A 98 -0.78 3.27 13.20
C VAL A 98 -2.15 3.20 12.54
N ILE A 99 -2.28 2.32 11.55
CA ILE A 99 -3.58 2.00 10.93
C ILE A 99 -4.03 0.60 11.31
N GLU A 100 -5.34 0.42 11.38
CA GLU A 100 -5.97 -0.90 11.48
C GLU A 100 -6.42 -1.34 10.09
N VAL A 101 -6.01 -2.53 9.67
CA VAL A 101 -6.36 -3.15 8.39
C VAL A 101 -7.30 -4.33 8.68
N PRO A 102 -8.58 -4.27 8.27
CA PRO A 102 -9.58 -5.31 8.52
C PRO A 102 -9.24 -6.65 7.86
N PRO A 103 -9.86 -7.77 8.31
CA PRO A 103 -9.77 -9.07 7.66
C PRO A 103 -10.03 -9.04 6.15
N LEU A 104 -9.36 -9.91 5.40
CA LEU A 104 -9.54 -10.08 3.95
C LEU A 104 -9.53 -8.78 3.12
N SER A 105 -8.65 -7.83 3.45
CA SER A 105 -8.62 -6.52 2.80
C SER A 105 -7.27 -6.19 2.19
N VAL A 106 -7.28 -5.17 1.33
CA VAL A 106 -6.08 -4.57 0.76
C VAL A 106 -6.11 -3.08 1.05
N TYR A 107 -5.01 -2.55 1.56
CA TYR A 107 -4.84 -1.13 1.78
C TYR A 107 -3.72 -0.60 0.88
N VAL A 108 -3.98 0.53 0.23
CA VAL A 108 -2.95 1.28 -0.50
C VAL A 108 -3.00 2.72 -0.03
N LEU A 109 -1.85 3.22 0.40
CA LEU A 109 -1.67 4.59 0.87
C LEU A 109 -0.50 5.23 0.15
N TYR A 110 -0.52 6.55 0.01
CA TYR A 110 0.64 7.28 -0.52
C TYR A 110 0.96 8.53 0.29
N GLN A 111 2.23 8.93 0.20
CA GLN A 111 2.78 10.15 0.77
C GLN A 111 3.65 10.86 -0.27
N ASN A 112 3.65 12.20 -0.23
CA ASN A 112 4.51 13.06 -1.06
C ASN A 112 5.54 13.78 -0.20
#